data_AF-A0A954QYC8-F1
#
_entry.id   AF-A0A954QYC8-F1
#
_cell.length_a   1.000
_cell.length_b   1.000
_cell.length_c   1.000
_cell.angle_alpha   90.00
_cell.angle_beta   90.00
_cell.angle_gamma   90.00
#
_symmetry.space_group_name_H-M   'P 1'
#
loop_
_entity.id
_entity.type
_entity.pdbx_description
1 polymer ?
#
loop_
_entity_poly.entity_id
_entity_poly.type
_entity_poly.pdbx_seq_one_letter_code
_entity_poly.pdbx_strand_id
1 'polypeptide(L)' 'DVNASGLWPGKVVTQVEPASDFWEAEPEHQDYLVRNPRGYTCHYPRKNWVLPKRAESGKK' A
#
# COMPACT_ATOMS: atom_id res chain seq x y z
N ASP A 1 -14.26 4.47 -1.73
CA ASP A 1 -14.15 3.64 -0.52
C ASP A 1 -13.10 4.13 0.48
N VAL A 2 -11.82 4.27 0.13
CA VAL A 2 -10.76 4.68 1.09
C VAL A 2 -11.05 6.02 1.79
N ASN A 3 -11.19 7.12 1.04
CA ASN A 3 -11.53 8.43 1.64
C ASN A 3 -12.90 8.40 2.35
N ALA A 4 -13.88 7.71 1.77
CA ALA A 4 -15.23 7.61 2.34
C ALA A 4 -15.29 6.80 3.64
N SER A 5 -14.32 5.89 3.87
CA SER A 5 -14.29 5.02 5.04
C SER A 5 -13.88 5.72 6.33
N GLY A 6 -13.13 6.83 6.25
CA GLY A 6 -12.55 7.50 7.41
C GLY A 6 -11.49 6.68 8.17
N LEU A 7 -11.06 5.52 7.66
CA LEU A 7 -10.08 4.64 8.33
C LEU A 7 -8.63 5.14 8.24
N TRP A 8 -8.34 6.00 7.25
CA TRP A 8 -7.02 6.61 7.05
C TRP A 8 -6.93 7.97 7.75
N PRO A 9 -5.75 8.38 8.22
CA PRO A 9 -5.58 9.58 9.05
C PRO A 9 -5.80 10.91 8.31
N GLY A 10 -6.12 10.88 7.01
CA GLY A 10 -6.33 12.06 6.20
C GLY A 10 -6.74 11.71 4.77
N LYS A 11 -6.88 12.76 3.94
CA LYS A 11 -7.20 12.61 2.52
C LYS A 11 -6.08 11.86 1.81
N VAL A 12 -6.45 10.86 1.00
CA VAL A 12 -5.50 10.15 0.12
C VAL A 12 -4.92 11.11 -0.91
N VAL A 13 -3.59 11.12 -1.02
CA VAL A 13 -2.82 11.95 -1.97
C VAL A 13 -2.12 11.13 -3.06
N THR A 14 -2.40 9.82 -3.13
CA THR A 14 -1.83 8.92 -4.14
C THR A 14 -2.21 9.37 -5.55
N GLN A 15 -1.21 9.52 -6.42
CA GLN A 15 -1.40 9.83 -7.83
C GLN A 15 -2.00 8.65 -8.60
N VAL A 16 -2.79 8.95 -9.62
CA VAL A 16 -3.33 7.98 -10.57
C VAL A 16 -2.95 8.45 -11.95
N GLU A 17 -1.97 7.79 -12.55
CA GLU A 17 -1.37 8.18 -13.82
C GLU A 17 -1.20 6.94 -14.70
N PRO A 18 -1.17 7.09 -16.04
CA PRO A 18 -0.82 5.99 -16.93
C PRO A 18 0.59 5.47 -16.61
N ALA A 19 0.77 4.15 -16.70
CA ALA A 19 2.11 3.57 -16.61
C ALA A 19 2.99 4.09 -17.77
N SER A 20 4.24 4.41 -17.45
CA SER A 20 5.26 4.86 -18.40
C SER A 20 6.50 3.95 -18.31
N ASP A 21 7.62 4.35 -18.90
CA ASP A 21 8.88 3.61 -18.83
C ASP A 21 9.25 3.30 -17.38
N PHE A 22 9.51 2.02 -17.10
CA PHE A 22 9.94 1.53 -15.81
C PHE A 22 11.42 1.16 -15.88
N TRP A 23 12.27 1.97 -15.27
CA TRP A 23 13.71 1.75 -15.24
C TRP A 23 14.05 0.78 -14.12
N GLU A 24 14.61 -0.37 -14.47
CA GLU A 24 15.01 -1.39 -13.50
C GLU A 24 16.10 -0.85 -12.56
N ALA A 25 15.91 -1.02 -11.26
CA ALA A 25 16.93 -0.69 -10.26
C ALA A 25 18.06 -1.73 -10.28
N GLU A 26 19.24 -1.34 -9.82
CA GLU A 26 20.45 -2.16 -9.82
C GLU A 26 20.25 -3.51 -9.08
N PRO A 27 20.98 -4.58 -9.44
CA PRO A 27 20.79 -5.91 -8.87
C PRO A 27 20.82 -5.96 -7.33
N GLU A 28 21.59 -5.10 -6.68
CA GLU A 28 21.68 -4.98 -5.22
C GLU A 28 20.41 -4.43 -4.54
N HIS A 29 19.50 -3.82 -5.29
CA HIS A 29 18.18 -3.38 -4.79
C HIS A 29 17.12 -4.49 -4.90
N GLN A 30 17.31 -5.45 -5.80
CA GLN A 30 16.36 -6.54 -6.03
C GLN A 30 16.39 -7.54 -4.86
N ASP A 31 15.21 -7.90 -4.33
CA ASP A 31 15.07 -8.83 -3.20
C ASP A 31 15.90 -8.43 -1.95
N TYR A 32 16.10 -7.13 -1.74
CA TYR A 32 16.99 -6.62 -0.68
C TYR A 32 16.66 -7.19 0.71
N LEU A 33 15.37 -7.21 1.09
CA LEU A 33 14.92 -7.73 2.39
C LEU A 33 14.89 -9.28 2.46
N VAL A 34 14.86 -9.97 1.32
CA VAL A 34 15.01 -11.44 1.29
C VAL A 34 16.46 -11.81 1.59
N ARG A 35 17.41 -11.09 0.97
CA ARG A 35 18.87 -11.27 1.20
C ARG A 35 19.31 -10.72 2.55
N ASN A 36 18.69 -9.64 3.03
CA ASN A 36 18.95 -9.00 4.32
C ASN A 36 17.67 -8.94 5.18
N PRO A 37 17.27 -10.04 5.85
CA PRO A 37 16.02 -10.09 6.61
C PRO A 37 15.89 -9.10 7.78
N ARG A 38 17.00 -8.52 8.22
CA ARG A 38 17.05 -7.47 9.25
C ARG A 38 17.43 -6.10 8.67
N GLY A 39 17.34 -5.95 7.35
CA GLY A 39 17.59 -4.70 6.64
C GLY A 39 16.55 -3.64 6.96
N TYR A 40 16.83 -2.42 6.50
CA TYR A 40 15.98 -1.28 6.78
C TYR A 40 14.59 -1.39 6.10
N THR A 41 13.53 -1.14 6.86
CA THR A 41 12.17 -0.95 6.36
C THR A 41 11.31 -0.19 7.38
N CYS A 42 10.37 0.62 6.91
CA CYS A 42 9.33 1.25 7.74
C CYS A 42 7.92 0.75 7.43
N HIS A 43 7.78 -0.22 6.51
CA HIS A 43 6.48 -0.72 6.06
C HIS A 43 5.99 -1.87 6.95
N TYR A 44 4.73 -1.79 7.39
CA TYR A 44 4.06 -2.85 8.15
C TYR A 44 2.53 -2.81 7.92
N PRO A 45 1.83 -3.95 8.02
CA PRO A 45 0.38 -3.98 7.92
C PRO A 45 -0.29 -3.26 9.10
N ARG A 46 -1.19 -2.32 8.79
CA ARG A 46 -2.03 -1.65 9.80
C ARG A 46 -3.38 -2.33 9.85
N LYS A 47 -3.68 -3.00 10.97
CA LYS A 47 -4.91 -3.82 11.13
C LYS A 47 -6.21 -3.04 10.87
N ASN A 48 -6.20 -1.74 11.12
CA ASN A 48 -7.36 -0.85 10.96
C ASN A 48 -7.45 -0.18 9.58
N TRP A 49 -6.48 -0.37 8.69
CA TRP A 49 -6.49 0.19 7.33
C TRP A 49 -7.00 -0.86 6.33
N VAL A 50 -8.22 -1.35 6.58
CA VAL A 50 -8.86 -2.42 5.80
C VAL A 50 -10.31 -2.04 5.54
N LEU A 51 -10.71 -2.01 4.26
CA LEU A 51 -12.09 -1.74 3.89
C LEU A 51 -13.01 -2.92 4.22
N PRO A 52 -14.28 -2.67 4.62
CA PRO A 52 -15.25 -3.73 4.80
C PRO A 52 -15.54 -4.44 3.47
N LYS A 53 -15.90 -5.72 3.53
CA LYS A 53 -16.27 -6.48 2.33
C LYS A 53 -17.58 -5.95 1.76
N ARG A 54 -17.68 -5.80 0.43
CA ARG A 54 -18.84 -5.18 -0.24
C ARG A 54 -20.20 -5.86 0.03
N ALA A 55 -20.22 -7.16 0.35
CA ALA A 55 -21.44 -7.87 0.75
C ALA A 55 -21.98 -7.41 2.13
N GLU A 56 -21.14 -6.84 2.98
CA GLU A 56 -21.50 -6.36 4.32
C GLU A 56 -21.88 -4.87 4.31
N SER A 57 -21.37 -4.09 3.35
CA SER A 57 -21.65 -2.64 3.24
C SER A 57 -23.06 -2.30 2.76
N GLY A 58 -23.82 -3.27 2.24
CA GLY A 58 -25.22 -3.12 1.80
C GLY A 58 -26.26 -3.38 2.88
N LYS A 59 -25.86 -3.78 4.09
CA LYS A 59 -26.75 -3.89 5.25
C LYS A 59 -26.65 -2.59 6.07
N LYS A 60 -27.33 -1.56 5.60
CA LYS A 60 -27.72 -0.41 6.42
C LYS A 60 -29.19 -0.14 6.20
#